data_AF-A0A524EJG2-F1
#
_entry.id   AF-A0A524EJG2-F1
#
_cell.length_a   1.000
_cell.length_b   1.000
_cell.length_c   1.000
_cell.angle_alpha   90.00
_cell.angle_beta   90.00
_cell.angle_gamma   90.00
#
_symmetry.space_group_name_H-M   'P 1'
#
loop_
_entity.id
_entity.type
_entity.pdbx_description
1 polymer ?
#
loop_
_entity_poly.entity_id
_entity_poly.type
_entity_poly.pdbx_seq_one_letter_code
_entity_poly.pdbx_strand_id
1 'polypeptide(L)'
;MGLLDRWRRRGKKKEKEQKKRGREILTSGDKPDIQRSAPGVETLDDETKNELVSLVAEYERLKRKRQVLQEDRAKLTERLDRGELSTAEFRKELMSKIQEASRVSEKLKATSSRLTALGYRGILH
;
A
#
# COMPACT_ATOMS: atom_id res chain seq x y z
N MET A 1 -8.81 -27.03 38.33
CA MET A 1 -7.94 -27.40 37.19
C MET A 1 -8.21 -26.42 36.05
N GLY A 2 -7.46 -25.31 35.98
CA GLY A 2 -7.81 -24.12 35.18
C GLY A 2 -7.40 -24.20 33.71
N LEU A 3 -8.19 -23.59 32.82
CA LEU A 3 -7.96 -23.49 31.38
C LEU A 3 -6.58 -22.88 31.00
N LEU A 4 -6.02 -22.03 31.85
CA LEU A 4 -4.73 -21.35 31.66
C LEU A 4 -3.53 -22.31 31.66
N ASP A 5 -3.68 -23.50 32.22
CA ASP A 5 -2.61 -24.49 32.36
C ASP A 5 -2.30 -25.26 31.05
N ARG A 6 -3.24 -25.20 30.09
CA ARG A 6 -3.08 -25.81 28.75
C ARG A 6 -2.22 -24.97 27.81
N TRP A 7 -2.18 -23.65 27.97
CA TRP A 7 -1.41 -22.76 27.09
C TRP A 7 0.09 -22.82 27.40
N ARG A 8 0.45 -22.83 28.69
CA ARG A 8 1.85 -22.90 29.15
C ARG A 8 2.56 -24.20 28.74
N ARG A 9 1.82 -25.30 28.55
CA ARG A 9 2.37 -26.60 28.12
C ARG A 9 2.67 -26.71 26.62
N ARG A 10 2.12 -25.82 25.77
CA ARG A 10 2.41 -25.84 24.32
C ARG A 10 3.71 -25.13 23.94
N GLY A 11 4.27 -24.28 24.79
CA GLY A 11 5.47 -23.49 24.50
C GLY A 11 6.82 -24.21 24.67
N LYS A 12 6.86 -25.44 25.21
CA LYS A 12 8.12 -26.11 25.60
C LYS A 12 8.54 -27.31 24.74
N LYS A 13 8.05 -27.45 23.49
CA LYS A 13 8.31 -28.65 22.67
C LYS A 13 8.89 -28.43 21.26
N LYS A 14 9.54 -27.31 20.97
CA LYS A 14 10.28 -27.14 19.70
C LYS A 14 11.62 -26.43 19.86
N GLU A 15 12.45 -26.99 20.72
CA GLU A 15 13.88 -26.71 20.75
C GLU A 15 14.59 -28.07 20.65
N LYS A 16 15.61 -28.17 19.78
CA LYS A 16 16.24 -29.37 19.14
C LYS A 16 15.68 -29.60 17.72
N GLU A 17 16.41 -29.51 16.61
CA GLU A 17 17.85 -29.52 16.34
C GLU A 17 18.16 -28.52 15.20
N GLN A 18 19.04 -27.55 15.45
CA GLN A 18 19.85 -26.97 14.37
C GLN A 18 21.13 -27.78 14.25
N LYS A 19 21.19 -28.71 13.30
CA LYS A 19 22.45 -29.29 12.82
C LYS A 19 22.83 -28.61 11.51
N LYS A 20 23.80 -27.70 11.61
CA LYS A 20 24.59 -27.22 10.48
C LYS A 20 25.36 -28.41 9.88
N ARG A 21 25.03 -28.78 8.64
CA ARG A 21 25.91 -29.45 7.67
C ARG A 21 25.61 -28.76 6.35
N GLY A 22 26.52 -27.99 5.79
CA GLY A 22 27.67 -28.48 5.05
C GLY A 22 27.29 -28.38 3.56
N ARG A 23 27.89 -27.40 2.88
CA ARG A 23 27.67 -27.06 1.47
C ARG A 23 27.74 -28.28 0.55
N GLU A 24 26.71 -28.50 -0.25
CA GLU A 24 26.84 -29.06 -1.59
C GLU A 24 25.91 -28.28 -2.53
N ILE A 25 26.52 -27.47 -3.39
CA ILE A 25 25.85 -26.76 -4.47
C ILE A 25 25.78 -27.76 -5.63
N LEU A 26 24.62 -28.35 -5.86
CA LEU A 26 24.32 -29.06 -7.10
C LEU A 26 23.61 -28.08 -8.03
N THR A 27 24.41 -27.47 -8.90
CA THR A 27 23.98 -26.82 -10.13
C THR A 27 23.37 -27.84 -11.08
N SER A 28 22.07 -27.73 -11.30
CA SER A 28 21.36 -28.11 -12.51
C SER A 28 20.23 -27.07 -12.57
N GLY A 29 20.37 -26.01 -13.37
CA GLY A 29 20.15 -26.10 -14.81
C GLY A 29 18.64 -26.03 -15.02
N ASP A 30 18.18 -24.95 -15.65
CA ASP A 30 16.77 -24.57 -15.89
C ASP A 30 16.11 -23.70 -14.82
N LYS A 31 16.58 -22.45 -14.75
CA LYS A 31 15.66 -21.33 -14.49
C LYS A 31 14.96 -21.04 -15.83
N PRO A 32 13.63 -21.12 -15.96
CA PRO A 32 12.97 -20.49 -17.09
C PRO A 32 13.20 -19.00 -16.94
N ASP A 33 13.99 -18.48 -17.87
CA ASP A 33 14.27 -17.08 -18.07
C ASP A 33 12.96 -16.42 -18.52
N ILE A 34 12.11 -16.03 -17.55
CA ILE A 34 10.97 -15.14 -17.84
C ILE A 34 11.55 -13.74 -18.02
N GLN A 35 12.29 -13.56 -19.11
CA GLN A 35 12.47 -12.25 -19.72
C GLN A 35 11.10 -11.87 -20.31
N ARG A 36 10.20 -11.39 -19.45
CA ARG A 36 9.21 -10.41 -19.92
C ARG A 36 10.01 -9.16 -20.23
N SER A 37 10.53 -9.10 -21.46
CA SER A 37 10.96 -7.86 -22.09
C SER A 37 9.81 -6.87 -21.92
N ALA A 38 9.94 -5.95 -20.98
CA ALA A 38 9.05 -4.81 -20.91
C ALA A 38 9.14 -4.14 -22.29
N PRO A 39 8.03 -3.90 -23.00
CA PRO A 39 8.12 -3.04 -24.17
C PRO A 39 8.73 -1.73 -23.67
N GLY A 40 9.88 -1.37 -24.25
CA GLY A 40 10.49 -0.08 -24.02
C GLY A 40 9.44 0.98 -24.30
N VAL A 41 9.38 2.00 -23.46
CA VAL A 41 8.46 3.15 -23.59
C VAL A 41 8.55 3.80 -24.99
N GLU A 42 9.61 3.50 -25.76
CA GLU A 42 9.85 3.93 -27.13
C GLU A 42 8.92 3.29 -28.18
N THR A 43 8.24 2.17 -27.90
CA THR A 43 7.26 1.54 -28.82
C THR A 43 5.80 1.75 -28.41
N LEU A 44 5.52 2.71 -27.53
CA LEU A 44 4.15 3.04 -27.16
C LEU A 44 3.55 4.02 -28.17
N ASP A 45 2.32 3.73 -28.60
CA ASP A 45 1.52 4.64 -29.43
C ASP A 45 1.33 5.98 -28.71
N ASP A 46 1.23 7.07 -29.47
CA ASP A 46 1.11 8.42 -28.90
C ASP A 46 -0.14 8.59 -28.02
N GLU A 47 -1.20 7.83 -28.29
CA GLU A 47 -2.39 7.74 -27.44
C GLU A 47 -2.05 7.16 -26.05
N THR A 48 -1.27 6.09 -26.00
CA THR A 48 -0.86 5.45 -24.73
C THR A 48 0.09 6.35 -23.94
N LYS A 49 0.98 7.10 -24.62
CA LYS A 49 1.84 8.09 -23.96
C LYS A 49 1.02 9.23 -23.34
N ASN A 50 0.02 9.74 -24.05
CA ASN A 50 -0.88 10.78 -23.53
C ASN A 50 -1.72 10.27 -22.35
N GLU A 51 -2.22 9.04 -22.43
CA GLU A 51 -2.93 8.39 -21.32
C GLU A 51 -2.02 8.24 -20.09
N LEU A 52 -0.79 7.79 -20.27
CA LEU A 52 0.21 7.70 -19.19
C LEU A 52 0.45 9.04 -18.51
N VAL A 53 0.69 10.11 -19.27
CA VAL A 53 0.88 11.46 -18.72
C VAL A 53 -0.34 11.90 -17.91
N SER A 54 -1.54 11.65 -18.42
CA SER A 54 -2.79 12.00 -17.73
C SER A 54 -2.96 11.23 -16.42
N LEU A 55 -2.67 9.92 -16.42
CA LEU A 55 -2.80 9.06 -15.26
C LEU A 55 -1.75 9.37 -14.19
N VAL A 56 -0.52 9.69 -14.59
CA VAL A 56 0.53 10.15 -13.66
C VAL A 56 0.12 11.47 -13.00
N ALA A 57 -0.38 12.44 -13.78
CA ALA A 57 -0.88 13.70 -13.23
C ALA A 57 -2.06 13.48 -12.26
N GLU A 58 -2.98 12.57 -12.59
CA GLU A 58 -4.08 12.20 -11.69
C GLU A 58 -3.56 11.54 -10.40
N TYR A 59 -2.62 10.61 -10.51
CA TYR A 59 -2.00 9.94 -9.37
C TYR A 59 -1.33 10.93 -8.41
N GLU A 60 -0.55 11.89 -8.93
CA GLU A 60 0.08 12.93 -8.11
C GLU A 60 -0.95 13.83 -7.42
N ARG A 61 -2.00 14.26 -8.14
CA ARG A 61 -3.09 15.06 -7.58
C ARG A 61 -3.78 14.32 -6.43
N LEU A 62 -4.07 13.04 -6.60
CA LEU A 62 -4.68 12.21 -5.58
C LEU A 62 -3.74 12.00 -4.38
N LYS A 63 -2.43 11.85 -4.60
CA LYS A 63 -1.42 11.74 -3.53
C LYS A 63 -1.37 13.01 -2.69
N ARG A 64 -1.35 14.19 -3.32
CA ARG A 64 -1.42 15.48 -2.62
C ARG A 64 -2.73 15.63 -1.87
N LYS A 65 -3.87 15.28 -2.50
CA LYS A 65 -5.18 15.32 -1.84
C LYS A 65 -5.24 14.43 -0.59
N ARG A 66 -4.63 13.24 -0.64
CA ARG A 66 -4.51 12.36 0.54
C ARG A 66 -3.74 13.02 1.68
N GLN A 67 -2.64 13.71 1.38
CA GLN A 67 -1.86 14.44 2.40
C GLN A 67 -2.69 15.56 3.04
N VAL A 68 -3.37 16.37 2.22
CA VAL A 68 -4.27 17.42 2.72
C VAL A 68 -5.35 16.85 3.63
N LEU A 69 -5.96 15.72 3.28
CA LEU A 69 -6.96 15.07 4.14
C LEU A 69 -6.40 14.57 5.48
N GLN A 70 -5.12 14.18 5.52
CA GLN A 70 -4.44 13.82 6.76
C GLN A 70 -4.19 15.05 7.64
N GLU A 71 -3.73 16.16 7.03
CA GLU A 71 -3.56 17.43 7.72
C GLU A 71 -4.88 17.99 8.24
N ASP A 72 -5.94 17.93 7.44
CA ASP A 72 -7.29 18.36 7.82
C ASP A 72 -7.80 17.57 9.03
N ARG A 73 -7.54 16.26 9.09
CA ARG A 73 -7.91 15.45 10.26
C ARG A 73 -7.16 15.89 11.52
N ALA A 74 -5.87 16.23 11.40
CA ALA A 74 -5.11 16.78 12.52
C ALA A 74 -5.70 18.12 12.98
N LYS A 75 -5.98 19.04 12.04
CA LYS A 75 -6.63 20.33 12.32
C LYS A 75 -8.00 20.18 12.96
N LEU A 76 -8.82 19.22 12.53
CA LEU A 76 -10.12 18.94 13.16
C LEU A 76 -9.96 18.51 14.62
N THR A 77 -8.92 17.74 14.91
CA THR A 77 -8.62 17.30 16.28
C THR A 77 -8.18 18.49 17.13
N GLU A 78 -7.28 19.34 16.61
CA GLU A 78 -6.88 20.57 17.31
C GLU A 78 -8.05 21.53 17.57
N ARG A 79 -8.97 21.69 16.61
CA ARG A 79 -10.17 22.53 16.77
C ARG A 79 -11.12 21.97 17.83
N LEU A 80 -11.24 20.65 17.94
CA LEU A 80 -11.98 19.99 19.02
C LEU A 80 -11.30 20.26 20.38
N ASP A 81 -9.98 20.11 20.45
CA ASP A 81 -9.21 20.30 21.68
C ASP A 81 -9.27 21.75 22.18
N ARG A 82 -9.34 22.72 21.25
CA ARG A 82 -9.55 24.15 21.56
C ARG A 82 -11.00 24.50 21.92
N GLY A 83 -11.93 23.56 21.80
CA GLY A 83 -13.36 23.79 22.03
C GLY A 83 -14.05 24.64 20.95
N GLU A 84 -13.43 24.81 19.77
CA GLU A 84 -14.01 25.54 18.64
C GLU A 84 -15.09 24.73 17.91
N LEU A 85 -15.17 23.43 18.17
CA LEU A 85 -16.13 22.48 17.61
C LEU A 85 -16.82 21.70 18.71
N SER A 86 -18.13 21.49 18.56
CA SER A 86 -18.82 20.52 19.40
C SER A 86 -18.42 19.09 19.02
N THR A 87 -18.55 18.15 19.96
CA THR A 87 -18.25 16.73 19.72
C THR A 87 -19.13 16.13 18.61
N ALA A 88 -20.37 16.63 18.45
CA ALA A 88 -21.29 16.19 17.40
C ALA A 88 -20.85 16.67 16.01
N GLU A 89 -20.47 17.94 15.88
CA GLU A 89 -19.95 18.51 14.64
C GLU A 89 -18.63 17.86 14.23
N PHE A 90 -17.71 17.69 15.20
CA PHE A 90 -16.45 16.98 14.97
C PHE A 90 -16.67 15.58 14.41
N ARG A 91 -17.59 14.79 15.00
CA ARG A 91 -17.90 13.44 14.50
C ARG A 91 -18.42 13.48 13.07
N LYS A 92 -19.31 14.42 12.74
CA LYS A 92 -19.88 14.56 11.39
C LYS A 92 -18.79 14.93 10.38
N GLU A 93 -17.95 15.91 10.68
CA GLU A 93 -16.85 16.34 9.81
C GLU A 93 -15.79 15.24 9.66
N LEU A 94 -15.42 14.56 10.75
CA LEU A 94 -14.49 13.44 10.73
C LEU A 94 -15.01 12.29 9.86
N MET A 95 -16.28 11.92 9.97
CA MET A 95 -16.87 10.87 9.14
C MET A 95 -16.86 11.26 7.65
N SER A 96 -17.20 12.51 7.34
CA SER A 96 -17.12 13.02 5.96
C SER A 96 -15.70 12.91 5.39
N LYS A 97 -14.69 13.34 6.17
CA LYS A 97 -13.27 13.26 5.77
C LYS A 97 -12.77 11.82 5.63
N ILE A 98 -13.22 10.89 6.48
CA ILE A 98 -12.88 9.46 6.37
C ILE A 98 -13.49 8.86 5.09
N GLN A 99 -14.73 9.19 4.76
CA GLN A 99 -15.37 8.75 3.52
C GLN A 99 -14.64 9.31 2.30
N GLU A 100 -14.25 10.59 2.34
CA GLU A 100 -13.47 11.21 1.28
C GLU A 100 -12.09 10.54 1.12
N ALA A 101 -11.38 10.31 2.21
CA ALA A 101 -10.08 9.62 2.21
C ALA A 101 -10.18 8.19 1.67
N SER A 102 -11.28 7.49 1.97
CA SER A 102 -11.54 6.15 1.43
C SER A 102 -11.71 6.18 -0.08
N ARG A 103 -12.53 7.11 -0.60
CA ARG A 103 -12.71 7.31 -2.06
C ARG A 103 -11.41 7.69 -2.76
N VAL A 104 -10.60 8.56 -2.16
CA VAL A 104 -9.28 8.95 -2.71
C VAL A 104 -8.34 7.74 -2.73
N SER A 105 -8.36 6.90 -1.70
CA SER A 105 -7.52 5.70 -1.62
C SER A 105 -7.93 4.65 -2.66
N GLU A 106 -9.23 4.47 -2.91
CA GLU A 106 -9.72 3.61 -3.99
C GLU A 106 -9.30 4.12 -5.37
N LYS A 107 -9.44 5.43 -5.62
CA LYS A 107 -8.98 6.04 -6.86
C LYS A 107 -7.47 5.88 -7.05
N LEU A 108 -6.67 6.08 -6.00
CA LEU A 108 -5.22 5.84 -6.05
C LEU A 108 -4.86 4.40 -6.41
N LYS A 109 -5.57 3.42 -5.83
CA LYS A 109 -5.38 2.01 -6.19
C LYS A 109 -5.73 1.76 -7.65
N ALA A 110 -6.86 2.29 -8.11
CA ALA A 110 -7.29 2.14 -9.50
C ALA A 110 -6.31 2.77 -10.50
N THR A 111 -5.86 4.01 -10.25
CA THR A 111 -4.88 4.70 -11.12
C THR A 111 -3.52 4.02 -11.07
N SER A 112 -3.05 3.60 -9.90
CA SER A 112 -1.81 2.83 -9.77
C SER A 112 -1.86 1.50 -10.52
N SER A 113 -2.98 0.77 -10.44
CA SER A 113 -3.17 -0.47 -11.18
C SER A 113 -3.16 -0.25 -12.69
N ARG A 114 -3.83 0.80 -13.18
CA ARG A 114 -3.81 1.17 -14.61
C ARG A 114 -2.40 1.53 -15.07
N LEU A 115 -1.69 2.36 -14.31
CA LEU A 115 -0.32 2.73 -14.62
C LEU A 115 0.61 1.51 -14.64
N THR A 116 0.45 0.58 -13.70
CA THR A 116 1.20 -0.68 -13.69
C THR A 116 0.87 -1.56 -14.90
N ALA A 117 -0.40 -1.62 -15.31
CA ALA A 117 -0.85 -2.36 -16.49
C ALA A 117 -0.25 -1.79 -17.78
N LEU A 118 -0.09 -0.47 -17.86
CA LEU A 118 0.60 0.24 -18.93
C LEU A 118 2.14 0.15 -18.85
N GLY A 119 2.68 -0.62 -17.89
CA GLY A 119 4.12 -0.84 -17.72
C GLY A 119 4.86 0.28 -16.99
N TYR A 120 4.16 1.29 -16.46
CA TYR A 120 4.78 2.39 -15.73
C TYR A 120 5.19 1.95 -14.32
N ARG A 121 6.50 1.88 -14.08
CA ARG A 121 7.10 1.43 -12.80
C ARG A 121 7.38 2.55 -11.78
N GLY A 122 7.18 3.82 -12.14
CA GLY A 122 7.50 4.97 -11.29
C GLY A 122 6.66 5.14 -10.02
N ILE A 123 5.78 4.18 -9.70
CA ILE A 123 4.79 4.25 -8.60
C ILE A 123 5.14 3.27 -7.46
N LEU A 124 6.10 2.37 -7.66
CA LEU A 124 6.48 1.31 -6.71
C LEU A 124 7.35 1.80 -5.53
N HIS A 125 7.27 3.08 -5.15
CA HIS A 125 8.07 3.70 -4.08
C HIS A 125 7.32 3.83 -2.76
#